data_AF-H1VYI6-F1
#
_entry.id   AF-H1VYI6-F1
#
_cell.length_a   1.000
_cell.length_b   1.000
_cell.length_c   1.000
_cell.angle_alpha   90.00
_cell.angle_beta   90.00
_cell.angle_gamma   90.00
#
_symmetry.space_group_name_H-M   'P 1'
#
loop_
_entity.id
_entity.type
_entity.pdbx_description
1 polymer ?
#
loop_
_entity_poly.entity_id
_entity_poly.type
_entity_poly.pdbx_seq_one_letter_code
_entity_poly.pdbx_strand_id
1 'polypeptide(L)'
;MIDDAASKRQKAIFSMRDTEHEVPDEVEAEKYGLVYVRMDGDIGNVATKETMVKAFEIILRDERVKAILVNIYGGITRGDMIAESILGAAKQLGPLRVPMVVRLQGTNSELGLRILEKANLGLHTEADFGKAAERAVELAKQRQ
;
A
#
# COMPACT_ATOMS: atom_id res chain seq x y z
N MET A 1 -1.47 18.24 -4.31
CA MET A 1 -1.32 17.73 -2.94
C MET A 1 -0.81 18.85 -2.04
N ILE A 2 -1.64 19.26 -1.09
CA ILE A 2 -1.24 20.12 0.02
C ILE A 2 -0.71 19.20 1.12
N ASP A 3 0.33 19.61 1.84
CA ASP A 3 0.88 18.83 2.95
C ASP A 3 -0.14 18.68 4.09
N ASP A 4 -0.64 17.46 4.30
CA ASP A 4 -1.62 17.12 5.34
C ASP A 4 -1.13 17.36 6.77
N ALA A 5 0.19 17.44 6.99
CA ALA A 5 0.75 17.83 8.27
C ALA A 5 0.43 19.30 8.62
N ALA A 6 0.06 20.12 7.64
CA ALA A 6 -0.38 21.50 7.83
C ALA A 6 -1.86 21.63 8.19
N SER A 7 -2.67 20.57 8.11
CA SER A 7 -4.12 20.58 8.38
C SER A 7 -4.50 21.20 9.73
N LYS A 8 -3.69 20.95 10.77
CA LYS A 8 -3.91 21.50 12.12
C LYS A 8 -3.70 23.01 12.20
N ARG A 9 -2.88 23.59 11.30
CA ARG A 9 -2.49 25.01 11.29
C ARG A 9 -3.14 25.80 10.16
N GLN A 10 -3.68 25.13 9.13
CA GLN A 10 -4.25 25.73 7.93
C GLN A 10 -5.72 25.32 7.73
N LYS A 11 -6.53 25.42 8.79
CA LYS A 11 -7.95 25.01 8.78
C LYS A 11 -8.73 25.60 7.60
N ALA A 12 -8.52 26.89 7.28
CA ALA A 12 -9.22 27.56 6.19
C ALA A 12 -8.91 26.98 4.80
N ILE A 13 -7.68 26.55 4.56
CA ILE A 13 -7.26 25.95 3.29
C ILE A 13 -7.82 24.53 3.16
N PHE A 14 -7.82 23.76 4.25
CA PHE A 14 -8.39 22.41 4.28
C PHE A 14 -9.93 22.41 4.20
N SER A 15 -10.60 23.48 4.64
CA SER A 15 -12.04 23.66 4.44
C SER A 15 -12.44 23.91 2.97
N MET A 16 -11.47 24.22 2.10
CA MET A 16 -11.68 24.35 0.65
C MET A 16 -11.37 23.05 -0.10
N ARG A 17 -11.05 21.96 0.62
CA ARG A 17 -10.77 20.66 0.01
C ARG A 17 -12.05 20.13 -0.63
N ASP A 18 -11.99 19.95 -1.94
CA ASP A 18 -13.03 19.29 -2.72
C ASP A 18 -12.64 17.83 -2.95
N THR A 19 -13.32 16.94 -2.24
CA THR A 19 -13.09 15.49 -2.32
C THR A 19 -13.88 14.83 -3.46
N GLU A 20 -14.80 15.52 -4.15
CA GLU A 20 -15.58 14.92 -5.26
C GLU A 20 -14.69 14.47 -6.43
N HIS A 21 -13.54 15.13 -6.60
CA HIS A 21 -12.58 14.86 -7.67
C HIS A 21 -11.38 14.02 -7.21
N GLU A 22 -11.37 13.56 -5.96
CA GLU A 22 -10.33 12.70 -5.42
C GLU A 22 -10.71 11.21 -5.57
N VAL A 23 -9.71 10.32 -5.55
CA VAL A 23 -9.96 8.89 -5.69
C VAL A 23 -10.73 8.40 -4.46
N PRO A 24 -11.96 7.84 -4.60
CA PRO A 24 -12.82 7.53 -3.44
C PRO A 24 -12.16 6.61 -2.41
N ASP A 25 -11.36 5.65 -2.90
CA ASP A 25 -10.60 4.74 -2.06
C ASP A 25 -9.49 5.46 -1.25
N GLU A 26 -8.87 6.52 -1.80
CA GLU A 26 -7.87 7.35 -1.10
C GLU A 26 -8.53 8.16 0.03
N VAL A 27 -9.68 8.77 -0.27
CA VAL A 27 -10.47 9.55 0.70
C VAL A 27 -10.97 8.66 1.85
N GLU A 28 -11.40 7.43 1.57
CA GLU A 28 -11.87 6.51 2.60
C GLU A 28 -10.71 5.98 3.46
N ALA A 29 -9.57 5.64 2.85
CA ALA A 29 -8.38 5.19 3.57
C ALA A 29 -7.86 6.26 4.55
N GLU A 30 -7.88 7.53 4.16
CA GLU A 30 -7.49 8.65 5.01
C GLU A 30 -8.30 8.75 6.30
N LYS A 31 -9.60 8.40 6.29
CA LYS A 31 -10.44 8.39 7.50
C LYS A 31 -9.90 7.45 8.58
N TYR A 32 -9.14 6.44 8.17
CA TYR A 32 -8.49 5.47 9.05
C TYR A 32 -6.99 5.75 9.27
N GLY A 33 -6.48 6.90 8.78
CA GLY A 33 -5.07 7.27 8.86
C GLY A 33 -4.17 6.44 7.94
N LEU A 34 -4.72 5.91 6.85
CA LEU A 34 -4.00 5.13 5.86
C LEU A 34 -3.64 6.01 4.65
N VAL A 35 -2.42 5.84 4.14
CA VAL A 35 -2.03 6.37 2.83
C VAL A 35 -2.34 5.28 1.81
N TYR A 36 -3.35 5.51 0.96
CA TYR A 36 -3.68 4.63 -0.16
C TYR A 36 -3.09 5.25 -1.43
N VAL A 37 -2.41 4.45 -2.23
CA VAL A 37 -1.88 4.85 -3.53
C VAL A 37 -2.43 3.85 -4.54
N ARG A 38 -3.35 4.31 -5.39
CA ARG A 38 -3.90 3.47 -6.45
C ARG A 38 -2.96 3.48 -7.65
N MET A 39 -2.51 2.30 -8.07
CA MET A 39 -1.77 2.12 -9.32
C MET A 39 -2.69 1.44 -10.35
N ASP A 40 -3.23 2.21 -11.29
CA ASP A 40 -4.03 1.70 -12.42
C ASP A 40 -3.15 1.55 -13.69
N GLY A 41 -3.33 0.45 -14.43
CA GLY A 41 -2.75 0.26 -15.77
C GLY A 41 -1.32 -0.30 -15.79
N ASP A 42 -1.07 -1.17 -16.77
CA ASP A 42 0.20 -1.83 -17.14
C ASP A 42 1.31 -1.82 -16.07
N ILE A 43 1.06 -2.58 -15.01
CA ILE A 43 1.87 -2.68 -13.79
C ILE A 43 3.33 -3.11 -14.09
N GLY A 44 3.58 -3.72 -15.25
CA GLY A 44 4.91 -4.16 -15.69
C GLY A 44 5.96 -3.05 -15.75
N ASN A 45 5.57 -1.80 -16.05
CA ASN A 45 6.50 -0.66 -16.05
C ASN A 45 6.54 0.09 -14.71
N VAL A 46 5.48 0.01 -13.89
CA VAL A 46 5.31 0.83 -12.68
C VAL A 46 5.69 0.08 -11.39
N ALA A 47 5.55 -1.25 -11.34
CA ALA A 47 5.83 -2.06 -10.16
C ALA A 47 7.16 -2.82 -10.23
N THR A 48 8.18 -2.20 -10.81
CA THR A 48 9.54 -2.74 -10.71
C THR A 48 10.02 -2.69 -9.26
N LYS A 49 11.03 -3.51 -8.93
CA LYS A 49 11.68 -3.51 -7.62
C LYS A 49 12.12 -2.09 -7.20
N GLU A 50 12.75 -1.35 -8.11
CA GLU A 50 13.27 0.00 -7.85
C GLU A 50 12.15 0.99 -7.53
N THR A 51 11.03 0.91 -8.24
CA THR A 51 9.89 1.79 -8.02
C THR A 51 9.20 1.45 -6.69
N MET A 52 9.08 0.16 -6.37
CA MET A 52 8.57 -0.30 -5.07
C MET A 52 9.43 0.17 -3.90
N VAL A 53 10.77 0.08 -4.02
CA VAL A 53 11.69 0.60 -2.98
C VAL A 53 11.46 2.09 -2.75
N LYS A 54 11.42 2.90 -3.82
CA LYS A 54 11.19 4.36 -3.70
C LYS A 54 9.83 4.68 -3.09
N ALA A 55 8.78 3.97 -3.49
CA ALA A 55 7.44 4.15 -2.94
C ALA A 55 7.43 3.88 -1.43
N PHE A 56 8.03 2.76 -1.01
CA PHE A 56 8.13 2.43 0.41
C PHE A 56 9.00 3.43 1.18
N GLU A 57 10.12 3.91 0.63
CA GLU A 57 10.92 4.96 1.27
C GLU A 57 10.11 6.24 1.50
N ILE A 58 9.33 6.67 0.51
CA ILE A 58 8.48 7.87 0.62
C ILE A 58 7.42 7.67 1.71
N ILE A 59 6.71 6.54 1.67
CA ILE A 59 5.65 6.22 2.64
C ILE A 59 6.22 6.10 4.05
N LEU A 60 7.36 5.41 4.21
CA LEU A 60 7.95 5.12 5.52
C LEU A 60 8.60 6.35 6.18
N ARG A 61 8.91 7.42 5.43
CA ARG A 61 9.35 8.71 5.98
C ARG A 61 8.26 9.40 6.80
N ASP A 62 6.99 9.11 6.54
CA ASP A 62 5.89 9.67 7.32
C ASP A 62 5.64 8.84 8.58
N GLU A 63 6.08 9.35 9.74
CA GLU A 63 5.92 8.71 11.05
C GLU A 63 4.46 8.43 11.43
N ARG A 64 3.49 9.10 10.79
CA ARG A 64 2.05 8.87 11.00
C ARG A 64 1.60 7.53 10.43
N VAL A 65 2.32 6.97 9.45
CA VAL A 65 1.99 5.68 8.86
C VAL A 65 2.14 4.57 9.90
N LYS A 66 1.05 3.81 10.09
CA LYS A 66 0.95 2.69 11.04
C LYS A 66 0.83 1.32 10.37
N ALA A 67 0.41 1.27 9.11
CA ALA A 67 0.36 0.07 8.29
C ALA A 67 0.46 0.45 6.80
N ILE A 68 0.88 -0.48 5.95
CA ILE A 68 0.91 -0.31 4.49
C ILE A 68 -0.02 -1.36 3.87
N LEU A 69 -0.93 -0.92 3.00
CA LEU A 69 -1.72 -1.81 2.14
C LEU A 69 -1.25 -1.63 0.69
N VAL A 70 -0.66 -2.68 0.13
CA VAL A 70 -0.27 -2.75 -1.27
C VAL A 70 -1.38 -3.46 -2.03
N ASN A 71 -2.15 -2.73 -2.83
CA ASN A 71 -3.27 -3.26 -3.60
C ASN A 71 -2.90 -3.41 -5.08
N ILE A 72 -2.91 -4.64 -5.61
CA ILE A 72 -2.44 -4.93 -6.97
C ILE A 72 -3.47 -5.75 -7.76
N TYR A 73 -3.81 -5.23 -8.93
CA TYR A 73 -4.67 -5.86 -9.93
C TYR A 73 -3.86 -6.24 -11.18
N GLY A 74 -3.33 -7.46 -11.21
CA GLY A 74 -2.64 -8.04 -12.35
C GLY A 74 -3.59 -8.34 -13.52
N GLY A 75 -3.70 -7.40 -14.45
CA GLY A 75 -4.35 -7.66 -15.75
C GLY A 75 -3.43 -8.48 -16.67
N ILE A 76 -2.42 -7.83 -17.24
CA ILE A 76 -1.46 -8.44 -18.19
C ILE A 76 -0.21 -8.95 -17.45
N THR A 77 0.22 -8.23 -16.40
CA THR A 77 1.40 -8.58 -15.61
C THR A 77 1.11 -9.73 -14.67
N ARG A 78 1.97 -10.75 -14.68
CA ARG A 78 1.83 -11.93 -13.84
C ARG A 78 2.09 -11.60 -12.36
N GLY A 79 1.21 -12.05 -11.49
CA GLY A 79 1.29 -11.84 -10.04
C GLY A 79 2.56 -12.40 -9.41
N ASP A 80 3.15 -13.46 -9.96
CA ASP A 80 4.42 -14.00 -9.47
C ASP A 80 5.60 -13.04 -9.69
N MET A 81 5.65 -12.33 -10.83
CA MET A 81 6.70 -11.33 -11.08
C MET A 81 6.58 -10.12 -10.14
N ILE A 82 5.34 -9.74 -9.84
CA ILE A 82 5.06 -8.65 -8.92
C ILE A 82 5.44 -9.04 -7.49
N ALA A 83 5.10 -10.26 -7.07
CA ALA A 83 5.49 -10.80 -5.77
C ALA A 83 7.01 -10.81 -5.59
N GLU A 84 7.77 -11.22 -6.61
CA GLU A 84 9.23 -11.17 -6.59
C GLU A 84 9.76 -9.73 -6.45
N SER A 85 9.12 -8.76 -7.10
CA SER A 85 9.50 -7.35 -7.00
C SER A 85 9.26 -6.78 -5.59
N ILE A 86 8.10 -7.08 -4.99
CA ILE A 86 7.79 -6.72 -3.60
C ILE A 86 8.76 -7.39 -2.64
N LEU A 87 9.02 -8.68 -2.81
CA LEU A 87 9.94 -9.44 -1.99
C LEU A 87 11.35 -8.88 -2.07
N GLY A 88 11.82 -8.55 -3.26
CA GLY A 88 13.10 -7.92 -3.50
C GLY A 88 13.21 -6.55 -2.83
N ALA A 89 12.16 -5.73 -2.91
CA ALA A 89 12.11 -4.43 -2.26
C ALA A 89 12.11 -4.54 -0.73
N ALA A 90 11.27 -5.42 -0.16
CA ALA A 90 11.18 -5.65 1.27
C ALA A 90 12.50 -6.16 1.85
N LYS A 91 13.19 -7.08 1.16
CA LYS A 91 14.53 -7.55 1.58
C LYS A 91 15.57 -6.43 1.57
N GLN A 92 15.53 -5.54 0.57
CA GLN A 92 16.48 -4.42 0.45
C GLN A 92 16.26 -3.35 1.51
N LEU A 93 15.01 -3.07 1.86
CA LEU A 93 14.66 -2.12 2.92
C LEU A 93 14.94 -2.67 4.32
N GLY A 94 15.06 -3.99 4.45
CA GLY A 94 15.21 -4.66 5.73
C GLY A 94 13.89 -4.70 6.51
N PRO A 95 13.93 -4.96 7.83
CA PRO A 95 12.73 -5.06 8.66
C PRO A 95 11.89 -3.78 8.60
N LEU A 96 10.66 -3.90 8.11
CA LEU A 96 9.73 -2.77 8.01
C LEU A 96 9.24 -2.37 9.41
N ARG A 97 9.29 -1.06 9.72
CA ARG A 97 8.80 -0.52 11.01
C ARG A 97 7.27 -0.59 11.16
N VAL A 98 6.54 -0.86 10.09
CA VAL A 98 5.08 -1.03 10.07
C VAL A 98 4.72 -2.34 9.38
N PRO A 99 3.65 -3.02 9.79
CA PRO A 99 3.15 -4.18 9.09
C PRO A 99 2.69 -3.81 7.67
N MET A 100 2.83 -4.77 6.76
CA MET A 100 2.43 -4.62 5.37
C MET A 100 1.42 -5.71 5.01
N VAL A 101 0.30 -5.30 4.42
CA VAL A 101 -0.69 -6.17 3.81
C VAL A 101 -0.54 -6.04 2.30
N VAL A 102 -0.45 -7.15 1.58
CA VAL A 102 -0.37 -7.20 0.13
C VAL A 102 -1.61 -7.92 -0.38
N ARG A 103 -2.42 -7.19 -1.14
CA ARG A 103 -3.51 -7.76 -1.90
C ARG A 103 -3.09 -7.94 -3.35
N LEU A 104 -3.18 -9.18 -3.83
CA LEU A 104 -2.80 -9.53 -5.19
C LEU A 104 -3.93 -10.31 -5.86
N GLN A 105 -4.46 -9.77 -6.95
CA GLN A 105 -5.47 -10.42 -7.79
C GLN A 105 -5.04 -10.35 -9.25
N GLY A 106 -5.28 -11.38 -10.06
CA GLY A 106 -4.90 -11.38 -11.47
C GLY A 106 -4.31 -12.70 -11.98
N THR A 107 -3.66 -12.66 -13.14
CA THR A 107 -2.95 -13.84 -13.68
C THR A 107 -1.85 -14.30 -12.72
N ASN A 108 -1.82 -15.60 -12.38
CA ASN A 108 -0.86 -16.19 -11.44
C ASN A 108 -0.85 -15.55 -10.03
N SER A 109 -1.93 -14.88 -9.60
CA SER A 109 -1.97 -14.25 -8.28
C SER A 109 -1.80 -15.27 -7.14
N GLU A 110 -2.38 -16.46 -7.27
CA GLU A 110 -2.21 -17.54 -6.27
C GLU A 110 -0.73 -17.91 -6.08
N LEU A 111 0.04 -17.97 -7.16
CA LEU A 111 1.48 -18.23 -7.08
C LEU A 111 2.22 -17.07 -6.41
N GLY A 112 1.88 -15.83 -6.77
CA GLY A 112 2.46 -14.64 -6.16
C GLY A 112 2.19 -14.55 -4.65
N LEU A 113 0.96 -14.84 -4.21
CA LEU A 113 0.60 -14.88 -2.80
C LEU A 113 1.43 -15.93 -2.04
N ARG A 114 1.59 -17.13 -2.62
CA ARG A 114 2.45 -18.18 -2.03
C ARG A 114 3.92 -17.79 -1.93
N ILE A 115 4.44 -17.02 -2.88
CA ILE A 115 5.83 -16.50 -2.82
C ILE A 115 5.99 -15.56 -1.62
N LEU A 116 5.02 -14.65 -1.44
CA LEU A 116 5.04 -13.67 -0.35
C LEU A 116 4.85 -14.33 1.02
N GLU A 117 3.96 -15.31 1.15
CA GLU A 117 3.73 -16.05 2.40
C GLU A 117 4.98 -16.79 2.88
N LYS A 118 5.73 -17.39 1.95
CA LYS A 118 6.96 -18.14 2.26
C LYS A 118 8.12 -17.25 2.68
N ALA A 119 8.08 -15.95 2.38
CA ALA A 119 9.18 -15.05 2.64
C ALA A 119 9.45 -14.82 4.14
N ASN A 120 8.45 -15.07 5.00
CA ASN A 120 8.51 -14.85 6.44
C ASN A 120 9.00 -13.44 6.84
N LEU A 121 8.64 -12.42 6.04
CA LEU A 121 9.04 -11.02 6.24
C LEU A 121 8.01 -10.20 7.04
N GLY A 122 7.04 -10.86 7.69
CA GLY A 122 5.91 -10.17 8.33
C GLY A 122 4.96 -9.52 7.32
N LEU A 123 4.92 -10.05 6.09
CA LEU A 123 3.94 -9.67 5.08
C LEU A 123 2.66 -10.46 5.31
N HIS A 124 1.53 -9.76 5.32
CA HIS A 124 0.20 -10.36 5.28
C HIS A 124 -0.29 -10.36 3.85
N THR A 125 -0.88 -11.46 3.41
CA THR A 125 -1.33 -11.64 2.03
C THR A 125 -2.83 -11.88 2.00
N GLU A 126 -3.53 -11.20 1.09
CA GLU A 126 -4.98 -11.36 0.92
C GLU A 126 -5.35 -11.34 -0.57
N ALA A 127 -6.39 -12.08 -0.95
CA ALA A 127 -6.93 -12.04 -2.32
C ALA A 127 -8.11 -11.06 -2.42
N ASP A 128 -8.91 -10.99 -1.37
CA ASP A 128 -10.09 -10.14 -1.28
C ASP A 128 -9.73 -8.75 -0.78
N PHE A 129 -10.31 -7.72 -1.40
CA PHE A 129 -10.04 -6.34 -1.03
C PHE A 129 -10.57 -5.99 0.36
N GLY A 130 -11.80 -6.41 0.68
CA GLY A 130 -12.43 -6.12 1.97
C GLY A 130 -11.62 -6.69 3.12
N LYS A 131 -11.21 -7.96 3.01
CA LYS A 131 -10.34 -8.61 3.99
C LYS A 131 -8.98 -7.93 4.12
N ALA A 132 -8.36 -7.54 3.00
CA ALA A 132 -7.08 -6.84 3.02
C ALA A 132 -7.17 -5.49 3.74
N ALA A 133 -8.23 -4.74 3.50
CA ALA A 133 -8.49 -3.45 4.14
C ALA A 133 -8.76 -3.62 5.63
N GLU A 134 -9.67 -4.53 6.01
CA GLU A 134 -9.96 -4.86 7.42
C GLU A 134 -8.67 -5.23 8.16
N ARG A 135 -7.85 -6.09 7.55
CA ARG A 135 -6.59 -6.54 8.13
C ARG A 135 -5.59 -5.40 8.32
N ALA A 136 -5.47 -4.51 7.33
CA ALA A 136 -4.59 -3.34 7.42
C ALA A 136 -5.03 -2.40 8.57
N VAL A 137 -6.35 -2.19 8.73
CA VAL A 137 -6.92 -1.38 9.81
C VAL A 137 -6.68 -2.02 11.17
N GLU A 138 -6.88 -3.33 11.32
CA GLU A 138 -6.58 -4.06 12.57
C GLU A 138 -5.11 -3.90 12.97
N LEU A 139 -4.19 -4.10 12.02
CA LEU A 139 -2.75 -4.01 12.24
C LEU A 139 -2.32 -2.58 12.59
N ALA A 140 -2.94 -1.57 11.97
CA ALA A 140 -2.69 -0.17 12.31
C ALA A 140 -3.12 0.16 13.75
N LYS A 141 -4.27 -0.34 14.21
CA LYS A 141 -4.80 -0.10 15.57
C LYS A 141 -3.93 -0.72 16.67
N GLN A 142 -3.24 -1.82 16.39
CA GLN A 142 -2.34 -2.47 17.36
C GLN A 142 -1.07 -1.66 17.67
N ARG A 143 -0.78 -0.58 16.91
CA ARG A 143 0.39 0.29 17.08
C ARG A 143 0.04 1.70 17.58
N GLN A 144 -1.05 1.79 18.36
CA GLN A 144 -1.41 2.99 19.14
C GLN A 144 -0.36 3.32 20.19
#